data_AF-A0A328BAE5-F1
#
_entry.id   AF-A0A328BAE5-F1
#
_cell.length_a   1.000
_cell.length_b   1.000
_cell.length_c   1.000
_cell.angle_alpha   90.00
_cell.angle_beta   90.00
_cell.angle_gamma   90.00
#
_symmetry.space_group_name_H-M   'P 1'
#
loop_
_entity.id
_entity.type
_entity.pdbx_description
1 polymer ?
#
loop_
_entity_poly.entity_id
_entity_poly.type
_entity_poly.pdbx_seq_one_letter_code
_entity_poly.pdbx_strand_id
1 'polypeptide(L)'
;MNHTLRASLLTSGAVGLAGLLSLSGCDRSSPTTTDAEQSAADRPAQAADSAAAPTAAAFGRTADGQQAELYTLRNAHGVQVSITNYGGTITRLFVPDKAG
;
A
#
# COMPACT_ATOMS: atom_id res chain seq x y z
N MET A 1 2.63 -9.29 -46.28
CA MET A 1 2.20 -10.53 -45.61
C MET A 1 1.06 -10.14 -44.69
N ASN A 2 -0.16 -10.38 -45.16
CA ASN A 2 -1.36 -9.71 -44.71
C ASN A 2 -2.18 -10.77 -43.98
N HIS A 3 -2.20 -10.74 -42.64
CA HIS A 3 -2.98 -11.70 -41.87
C HIS A 3 -4.45 -11.25 -41.82
N THR A 4 -5.21 -11.78 -42.76
CA THR A 4 -6.66 -11.85 -42.75
C THR A 4 -7.16 -12.84 -41.70
N LEU A 5 -8.04 -12.33 -40.83
CA LEU A 5 -9.24 -12.93 -40.26
C LEU A 5 -9.15 -14.33 -39.62
N ARG A 6 -9.39 -14.37 -38.30
CA ARG A 6 -10.45 -15.21 -37.73
C ARG A 6 -11.26 -14.44 -36.70
N ALA A 7 -12.45 -14.02 -37.14
CA ALA A 7 -13.57 -13.70 -36.29
C ALA A 7 -14.05 -14.99 -35.60
N SER A 8 -14.17 -14.96 -34.28
CA SER A 8 -14.88 -15.98 -33.50
C SER A 8 -16.06 -15.33 -32.81
N LEU A 9 -17.22 -15.85 -33.19
CA LEU A 9 -18.58 -15.56 -32.76
C LEU A 9 -18.70 -15.63 -31.23
N LEU A 10 -19.33 -14.63 -30.60
CA LEU A 10 -20.76 -14.56 -30.26
C LEU A 10 -21.20 -15.55 -29.16
N THR A 11 -21.91 -14.99 -28.18
CA THR A 11 -22.87 -15.62 -27.25
C THR A 11 -22.34 -16.30 -25.97
N SER A 12 -22.53 -15.63 -24.84
CA SER A 12 -23.53 -16.05 -23.83
C SER A 12 -23.58 -15.04 -22.69
N GLY A 13 -24.68 -14.29 -22.62
CA GLY A 13 -25.09 -13.60 -21.41
C GLY A 13 -25.86 -14.54 -20.49
N ALA A 14 -25.70 -14.33 -19.19
CA ALA A 14 -26.62 -14.71 -18.12
C ALA A 14 -26.22 -13.83 -16.91
N VAL A 15 -26.83 -12.66 -16.70
CA VAL A 15 -27.98 -12.46 -15.80
C VAL A 15 -28.01 -13.43 -14.61
N GLY A 16 -27.68 -12.91 -13.43
CA GLY A 16 -27.92 -13.53 -12.14
C GLY A 16 -28.26 -12.46 -11.11
N LEU A 17 -29.54 -12.08 -11.07
CA LEU A 17 -30.14 -11.25 -10.03
C LEU A 17 -30.37 -12.09 -8.76
N ALA A 18 -30.34 -11.40 -7.61
CA ALA A 18 -31.08 -11.72 -6.39
C ALA A 18 -30.61 -12.89 -5.50
N GLY A 19 -30.27 -12.52 -4.26
CA GLY A 19 -30.10 -13.40 -3.10
C GLY A 19 -30.15 -12.59 -1.80
N LEU A 20 -31.28 -11.93 -1.58
CA LEU A 20 -31.66 -11.19 -0.36
C LEU A 20 -32.40 -12.14 0.61
N LEU A 21 -32.28 -11.88 1.93
CA LEU A 21 -33.10 -12.36 3.07
C LEU A 21 -32.85 -13.82 3.55
N SER A 22 -32.71 -14.18 4.84
CA SER A 22 -33.22 -13.62 6.13
C SER A 22 -32.33 -14.11 7.31
N LEU A 23 -31.95 -13.27 8.28
CA LEU A 23 -32.64 -12.90 9.54
C LEU A 23 -33.15 -14.08 10.40
N SER A 24 -32.53 -14.31 11.57
CA SER A 24 -33.20 -14.20 12.89
C SER A 24 -32.32 -14.73 14.03
N GLY A 25 -31.66 -13.81 14.72
CA GLY A 25 -31.26 -13.96 16.12
C GLY A 25 -31.67 -12.69 16.84
N CYS A 26 -32.94 -12.57 17.21
CA CYS A 26 -33.45 -11.48 18.03
C CYS A 26 -33.04 -11.73 19.49
N ASP A 27 -32.15 -10.91 20.05
CA ASP A 27 -32.32 -10.48 21.44
C ASP A 27 -32.75 -9.02 21.41
N ARG A 28 -33.98 -8.81 21.88
CA ARG A 28 -34.79 -7.62 21.61
C ARG A 28 -34.72 -6.71 22.83
N SER A 29 -33.82 -5.73 22.79
CA SER A 29 -33.88 -4.58 23.67
C SER A 29 -33.61 -3.30 22.86
N SER A 30 -34.66 -2.52 22.66
CA SER A 30 -34.66 -1.12 22.22
C SER A 30 -35.98 -0.54 22.75
N PRO A 31 -36.13 0.77 23.05
CA PRO A 31 -35.35 1.90 22.53
C PRO A 31 -35.01 2.99 23.59
N THR A 32 -34.17 3.98 23.26
CA THR A 32 -34.44 5.43 23.38
C THR A 32 -33.18 6.25 23.07
N THR A 33 -33.41 7.30 22.28
CA THR A 33 -32.63 8.44 21.81
C THR A 33 -31.67 9.09 22.82
N THR A 34 -30.62 9.72 22.26
CA THR A 34 -29.86 10.90 22.76
C THR A 34 -28.46 10.64 23.33
N ASP A 35 -27.48 11.10 22.55
CA ASP A 35 -26.14 11.64 22.86
C ASP A 35 -25.08 10.83 23.64
N ALA A 36 -23.87 10.88 23.04
CA ALA A 36 -22.54 10.49 23.56
C ALA A 36 -22.38 8.99 23.86
N GLU A 37 -21.41 8.25 23.31
CA GLU A 37 -19.98 8.56 23.34
C GLU A 37 -19.26 7.62 22.35
N GLN A 38 -19.21 7.98 21.08
CA GLN A 38 -18.17 7.47 20.20
C GLN A 38 -16.92 8.27 20.53
N SER A 39 -16.12 7.75 21.46
CA SER A 39 -14.76 8.19 21.73
C SER A 39 -13.87 7.87 20.52
N ALA A 40 -14.10 8.61 19.44
CA ALA A 40 -13.10 8.96 18.47
C ALA A 40 -12.19 9.98 19.16
N ALA A 41 -11.27 9.47 19.98
CA ALA A 41 -10.10 10.24 20.38
C ALA A 41 -9.28 10.49 19.10
N ASP A 42 -9.63 11.59 18.43
CA ASP A 42 -8.73 12.61 17.92
C ASP A 42 -7.28 12.13 17.79
N ARG A 43 -7.00 11.33 16.76
CA ARG A 43 -5.65 11.29 16.22
C ARG A 43 -5.62 12.42 15.20
N PRO A 44 -4.80 13.47 15.40
CA PRO A 44 -4.52 14.36 14.30
C PRO A 44 -4.01 13.48 13.16
N ALA A 45 -4.72 13.52 12.02
CA ALA A 45 -4.20 13.00 10.77
C ALA A 45 -2.95 13.83 10.51
N GLN A 46 -1.82 13.33 11.01
CA GLN A 46 -0.55 13.99 10.95
C GLN A 46 -0.25 14.09 9.46
N ALA A 47 -0.43 15.28 8.92
CA ALA A 47 -0.08 15.61 7.55
C ALA A 47 1.34 15.09 7.38
N ALA A 48 1.49 14.03 6.59
CA ALA A 48 2.79 13.57 6.16
C ALA A 48 3.37 14.76 5.42
N ASP A 49 4.26 15.49 6.10
CA ASP A 49 5.14 16.44 5.47
C ASP A 49 5.67 15.74 4.23
N SER A 50 5.55 16.40 3.07
CA SER A 50 5.74 15.77 1.76
C SER A 50 7.22 15.41 1.59
N ALA A 51 7.60 14.30 2.22
CA ALA A 51 8.94 13.77 2.18
C ALA A 51 9.23 13.40 0.74
N ALA A 52 10.36 13.87 0.23
CA ALA A 52 10.81 13.53 -1.11
C ALA A 52 10.84 12.00 -1.26
N ALA A 53 10.35 11.50 -2.40
CA ALA A 53 10.41 10.08 -2.70
C ALA A 53 11.88 9.59 -2.68
N PRO A 54 12.14 8.38 -2.19
CA PRO A 54 13.48 7.82 -2.19
C PRO A 54 13.96 7.59 -3.62
N THR A 55 15.27 7.76 -3.85
CA THR A 55 15.90 7.40 -5.11
C THR A 55 16.21 5.91 -5.14
N ALA A 56 15.92 5.22 -6.25
CA ALA A 56 16.22 3.82 -6.45
C ALA A 56 17.42 3.62 -7.40
N ALA A 57 18.24 2.61 -7.13
CA ALA A 57 19.34 2.17 -7.99
C ALA A 57 19.46 0.64 -7.98
N ALA A 58 20.01 0.06 -9.05
CA ALA A 58 20.29 -1.37 -9.08
C ALA A 58 21.37 -1.74 -8.04
N PHE A 59 21.11 -2.75 -7.22
CA PHE A 59 22.07 -3.26 -6.24
C PHE A 59 22.74 -4.55 -6.74
N GLY A 60 21.98 -5.43 -7.40
CA GLY A 60 22.49 -6.68 -7.94
C GLY A 60 21.37 -7.65 -8.32
N ARG A 61 21.70 -8.91 -8.57
CA ARG A 61 20.71 -9.98 -8.73
C ARG A 61 20.92 -11.06 -7.67
N THR A 62 19.82 -11.64 -7.19
CA THR A 62 19.87 -12.82 -6.31
C THR A 62 20.32 -14.05 -7.09
N ALA A 63 20.65 -15.13 -6.38
CA ALA A 63 20.97 -16.42 -7.01
C ALA A 63 19.82 -16.93 -7.90
N ASP A 64 18.58 -16.65 -7.49
CA ASP A 64 17.35 -16.96 -8.24
C ASP A 64 17.04 -15.96 -9.38
N GLY A 65 17.95 -15.01 -9.64
CA GLY A 65 17.86 -14.06 -10.74
C GLY A 65 16.97 -12.83 -10.50
N GLN A 66 16.41 -12.65 -9.29
CA GLN A 66 15.60 -11.48 -8.97
C GLN A 66 16.46 -10.22 -8.84
N GLN A 67 15.98 -9.09 -9.36
CA GLN A 67 16.68 -7.81 -9.22
C GLN A 67 16.55 -7.28 -7.79
N ALA A 68 17.70 -7.12 -7.12
CA ALA A 68 17.79 -6.36 -5.89
C ALA A 68 18.04 -4.89 -6.23
N GLU A 69 17.37 -4.01 -5.50
CA GLU A 69 17.46 -2.57 -5.62
C GLU A 69 17.91 -1.96 -4.31
N LEU A 70 18.50 -0.77 -4.40
CA LEU A 70 18.91 0.06 -3.29
C LEU A 70 18.07 1.33 -3.30
N TYR A 71 17.41 1.59 -2.19
CA TYR A 71 16.58 2.77 -1.95
C TYR A 71 17.33 3.70 -1.01
N THR A 72 17.54 4.94 -1.44
CA THR A 72 18.24 5.95 -0.64
C THR A 72 17.26 7.02 -0.17
N LEU A 73 17.16 7.15 1.15
CA LEU A 73 16.36 8.16 1.83
C LEU A 73 17.29 9.28 2.31
N ARG A 74 16.82 10.52 2.19
CA ARG A 74 17.52 11.72 2.65
C ARG A 74 16.53 12.59 3.41
N ASN A 75 16.93 13.09 4.57
CA ASN A 75 16.14 14.09 5.29
C ASN A 75 16.78 15.48 5.18
N ALA A 76 16.06 16.49 5.69
CA ALA A 76 16.53 17.88 5.72
C ALA A 76 17.76 18.11 6.62
N HIS A 77 18.07 17.16 7.51
CA HIS A 77 19.17 17.24 8.48
C HIS A 77 20.46 16.57 8.00
N GLY A 78 20.58 16.24 6.72
CA GLY A 78 21.80 15.66 6.15
C GLY A 78 21.99 14.17 6.43
N VAL A 79 21.03 13.50 7.09
CA VAL A 79 21.06 12.05 7.29
C VAL A 79 20.72 11.37 5.96
N GLN A 80 21.48 10.32 5.64
CA GLN A 80 21.23 9.48 4.47
C GLN A 80 21.24 8.00 4.85
N VAL A 81 20.21 7.27 4.42
CA VAL A 81 20.08 5.83 4.65
C VAL A 81 19.89 5.13 3.32
N SER A 82 20.67 4.08 3.07
CA SER A 82 20.52 3.23 1.88
C SER A 82 20.07 1.83 2.30
N ILE A 83 18.90 1.41 1.84
CA ILE A 83 18.21 0.16 2.22
C ILE A 83 18.01 -0.68 0.97
N THR A 84 18.28 -1.99 1.04
CA THR A 84 17.95 -2.88 -0.07
C THR A 84 16.59 -3.56 0.13
N ASN A 85 15.85 -3.79 -0.96
CA ASN A 85 14.65 -4.65 -0.93
C ASN A 85 14.98 -6.15 -0.75
N TYR A 86 16.27 -6.52 -0.81
CA TYR A 86 16.72 -7.85 -0.46
C TYR A 86 16.86 -7.98 1.07
N GLY A 87 15.81 -8.49 1.72
CA GLY A 87 15.79 -8.70 3.16
C GLY A 87 15.75 -7.41 4.00
N GLY A 88 15.51 -6.25 3.40
CA GLY A 88 15.35 -4.99 4.13
C GLY A 88 16.64 -4.47 4.78
N THR A 89 17.81 -4.94 4.32
CA THR A 89 19.08 -4.64 5.00
C THR A 89 19.50 -3.17 4.78
N ILE A 90 19.89 -2.50 5.86
CA ILE A 90 20.57 -1.20 5.79
C ILE A 90 22.01 -1.44 5.33
N THR A 91 22.32 -1.00 4.12
CA THR A 91 23.66 -1.14 3.52
C THR A 91 24.58 0.01 3.87
N ARG A 92 24.00 1.19 4.13
CA ARG A 92 24.72 2.39 4.51
C ARG A 92 23.84 3.29 5.36
N LEU A 93 24.44 3.84 6.41
CA LEU A 93 23.86 4.90 7.23
C LEU A 93 24.93 5.99 7.37
N PHE A 94 24.66 7.15 6.78
CA PHE A 94 25.47 8.35 6.94
C PHE A 94 24.75 9.30 7.89
N VAL A 95 25.46 9.71 8.95
CA VAL A 95 24.98 10.66 9.94
C VAL A 95 26.06 11.74 10.06
N PRO A 96 25.71 13.02 9.86
CA PRO A 96 26.64 14.12 10.08
C PRO A 96 27.08 14.19 11.53
N ASP A 97 28.33 14.58 11.76
CA ASP A 97 28.86 14.74 13.12
C ASP A 97 28.56 16.17 13.66
N LYS A 98 29.14 16.54 14.80
CA LYS A 98 28.90 17.86 15.41
C LYS A 98 29.31 19.03 14.50
N ALA A 99 30.29 18.84 13.63
CA ALA A 99 30.78 19.87 12.72
C ALA A 99 30.01 19.91 11.38
N GLY A 100 29.12 18.94 11.13
CA GLY A 100 28.38 18.79 9.88
C GLY A 100 29.00 17.72 9.00
#